data_AF-V9IE90-F1
#
_entry.id   AF-V9IE90-F1
#
_cell.length_a   1.000
_cell.length_b   1.000
_cell.length_c   1.000
_cell.angle_alpha   90.00
_cell.angle_beta   90.00
_cell.angle_gamma   90.00
#
_symmetry.space_group_name_H-M   'P 1'
#
loop_
_entity.id
_entity.type
_entity.pdbx_description
1 polymer ?
#
loop_
_entity_poly.entity_id
_entity_poly.type
_entity_poly.pdbx_seq_one_letter_code
_entity_poly.pdbx_strand_id
1 'polypeptide(L)'
;MKEKEELNIRQEREKKLAFLTTACVEYLDEDHLFYQMFEYDKEGKDLSMVNEDTQNAYEQYKVNFSSLCQELCEVGLKEYDKRLDEINLYNIGVNEGKNISQNQGRMIVNEVLQTKAVTLVNIKQLLKKLVEDIDAATLEDITQKAQQLSQEFNNIVTETWTKLMTIEVDLHEQIQDINEIFRINISDMIESFLTTARGYFSQLRNCEAEYNDTINGLILYYLSGFGEDQKLPRHLLNLCEDKEMLNYNLNNSHERHLQVIDAREDSMVNRLRNWLKEYNEELSR
;
A
#
# COMPACT_ATOMS: atom_id res chain seq x y z
N MET A 1 -5.56 -34.04 19.99
CA MET A 1 -6.66 -33.09 19.70
C MET A 1 -6.33 -31.68 20.18
N LYS A 2 -5.95 -31.45 21.46
CA LYS A 2 -5.54 -30.12 21.95
C LYS A 2 -4.35 -29.49 21.20
N GLU A 3 -3.28 -30.23 20.96
CA GLU A 3 -2.11 -29.70 20.20
C GLU A 3 -2.44 -29.32 18.75
N LYS A 4 -3.39 -30.00 18.12
CA LYS A 4 -3.82 -29.71 16.74
C LYS A 4 -4.69 -28.45 16.70
N GLU A 5 -5.49 -28.22 17.73
CA GLU A 5 -6.30 -27.02 17.92
C GLU A 5 -5.42 -25.79 18.21
N GLU A 6 -4.45 -25.93 19.12
CA GLU A 6 -3.48 -24.87 19.45
C GLU A 6 -2.63 -24.48 18.24
N LEU A 7 -2.21 -25.46 17.43
CA LEU A 7 -1.49 -25.19 16.19
C LEU A 7 -2.37 -24.45 15.17
N ASN A 8 -3.65 -24.80 15.05
CA ASN A 8 -4.57 -24.13 14.13
C ASN A 8 -4.84 -22.68 14.53
N ILE A 9 -5.11 -22.44 15.82
CA ILE A 9 -5.29 -21.08 16.38
C ILE A 9 -4.06 -20.21 16.13
N ARG A 10 -2.86 -20.78 16.33
CA ARG A 10 -1.60 -20.05 16.08
C ARG A 10 -1.47 -19.67 14.60
N GLN A 11 -1.76 -20.60 13.68
CA GLN A 11 -1.69 -20.34 12.25
C GLN A 11 -2.69 -19.28 11.80
N GLU A 12 -3.91 -19.27 12.35
CA GLU A 12 -4.90 -18.22 12.05
C GLU A 12 -4.45 -16.84 12.54
N ARG A 13 -3.86 -16.77 13.74
CA ARG A 13 -3.29 -15.51 14.27
C ARG A 13 -2.14 -15.00 13.42
N GLU A 14 -1.23 -15.88 13.01
CA GLU A 14 -0.10 -15.51 12.14
C GLU A 14 -0.59 -15.00 10.78
N LYS A 15 -1.63 -15.62 10.20
CA LYS A 15 -2.26 -15.15 8.96
C LYS A 15 -2.94 -13.79 9.13
N LYS A 16 -3.70 -13.60 10.21
CA LYS A 16 -4.36 -12.32 10.52
C LYS A 16 -3.30 -11.22 10.68
N LEU A 17 -2.26 -11.48 11.46
CA LEU A 17 -1.17 -10.52 11.67
C LEU A 17 -0.45 -10.19 10.36
N ALA A 18 -0.17 -11.19 9.51
CA ALA A 18 0.44 -10.96 8.20
C ALA A 18 -0.43 -10.05 7.32
N PHE A 19 -1.75 -10.27 7.30
CA PHE A 19 -2.68 -9.43 6.57
C PHE A 19 -2.72 -7.99 7.10
N LEU A 20 -2.87 -7.81 8.41
CA LEU A 20 -2.84 -6.48 9.05
C LEU A 20 -1.51 -5.78 8.82
N THR A 21 -0.41 -6.55 8.83
CA THR A 21 0.93 -6.06 8.50
C THR A 21 0.95 -5.55 7.07
N THR A 22 0.43 -6.28 6.07
CA THR A 22 0.34 -5.79 4.69
C THR A 22 -0.45 -4.49 4.58
N ALA A 23 -1.53 -4.34 5.34
CA ALA A 23 -2.31 -3.11 5.42
C ALA A 23 -1.69 -2.01 6.32
N CYS A 24 -0.53 -2.28 6.94
CA CYS A 24 0.20 -1.40 7.87
C CYS A 24 -0.55 -1.04 9.16
N VAL A 25 -1.54 -1.86 9.56
CA VAL A 25 -2.39 -1.69 10.75
C VAL A 25 -2.17 -2.79 11.80
N GLU A 26 -1.03 -3.46 11.78
CA GLU A 26 -0.66 -4.46 12.78
C GLU A 26 -0.74 -3.90 14.21
N TYR A 27 -1.15 -4.75 15.16
CA TYR A 27 -1.26 -4.45 16.60
C TYR A 27 -2.23 -3.32 16.99
N LEU A 28 -3.00 -2.79 16.04
CA LEU A 28 -4.09 -1.84 16.31
C LEU A 28 -5.43 -2.55 16.49
N ASP A 29 -5.49 -3.84 16.19
CA ASP A 29 -6.66 -4.66 16.48
C ASP A 29 -6.67 -5.08 17.95
N GLU A 30 -7.87 -5.12 18.53
CA GLU A 30 -8.08 -5.52 19.92
C GLU A 30 -7.26 -4.64 20.90
N ASP A 31 -6.74 -5.22 21.97
CA ASP A 31 -6.05 -4.49 23.05
C ASP A 31 -4.51 -4.53 22.89
N HIS A 32 -3.97 -4.92 21.73
CA HIS A 32 -2.54 -5.26 21.58
C HIS A 32 -1.61 -4.07 21.89
N LEU A 33 -1.82 -2.92 21.25
CA LEU A 33 -1.02 -1.72 21.51
C LEU A 33 -1.15 -1.27 22.97
N PHE A 34 -2.35 -1.40 23.55
CA PHE A 34 -2.58 -1.09 24.96
C PHE A 34 -1.72 -1.97 25.88
N TYR A 35 -1.72 -3.28 25.68
CA TYR A 35 -0.87 -4.16 26.49
C TYR A 35 0.63 -3.91 26.29
N GLN A 36 1.06 -3.50 25.10
CA GLN A 36 2.46 -3.13 24.85
C GLN A 36 2.90 -1.93 25.69
N MET A 37 2.04 -0.93 25.87
CA MET A 37 2.32 0.22 26.74
C MET A 37 2.64 -0.24 28.17
N PHE A 38 1.87 -1.18 28.69
CA PHE A 38 2.03 -1.68 30.06
C PHE A 38 3.05 -2.82 30.20
N GLU A 39 3.51 -3.48 29.13
CA GLU A 39 4.33 -4.71 29.20
C GLU A 39 5.54 -4.54 30.13
N TYR A 40 6.29 -3.45 29.91
CA TYR A 40 7.47 -3.08 30.68
C TYR A 40 7.21 -1.91 31.65
N ASP A 41 5.94 -1.54 31.84
CA ASP A 41 5.56 -0.48 32.76
C ASP A 41 5.14 -1.02 34.13
N LYS A 42 6.14 -1.22 35.00
CA LYS A 42 5.85 -1.66 36.36
C LYS A 42 5.15 -0.55 37.15
N GLU A 43 5.63 0.68 37.02
CA GLU A 43 5.11 1.83 37.74
C GLU A 43 3.63 2.06 37.41
N GLY A 44 3.25 2.13 36.13
CA GLY A 44 1.85 2.31 35.74
C GLY A 44 0.93 1.15 36.14
N LYS A 45 1.42 -0.10 36.12
CA LYS A 45 0.68 -1.25 36.67
C LYS A 45 0.41 -1.06 38.16
N ASP A 46 1.43 -0.73 38.94
CA ASP A 46 1.30 -0.53 40.38
C ASP A 46 0.38 0.67 40.68
N LEU A 47 0.48 1.77 39.92
CA LEU A 47 -0.39 2.96 40.02
C LEU A 47 -1.86 2.64 39.70
N SER A 48 -2.13 1.77 38.73
CA SER A 48 -3.50 1.35 38.40
C SER A 48 -4.16 0.51 39.51
N MET A 49 -3.37 -0.13 40.38
CA MET A 49 -3.87 -1.07 41.39
C MET A 49 -3.96 -0.49 42.81
N VAL A 50 -3.73 0.81 42.99
CA VAL A 50 -3.72 1.48 44.31
C VAL A 50 -5.05 1.32 45.05
N ASN A 51 -6.18 1.56 44.39
CA ASN A 51 -7.51 1.41 44.95
C ASN A 51 -8.55 1.09 43.86
N GLU A 52 -9.82 0.98 44.25
CA GLU A 52 -10.92 0.70 43.32
C GLU A 52 -11.09 1.80 42.26
N ASP A 53 -10.89 3.07 42.63
CA ASP A 53 -11.02 4.19 41.71
C ASP A 53 -9.92 4.18 40.63
N THR A 54 -8.67 3.86 40.98
CA THR A 54 -7.57 3.74 40.02
C THR A 54 -7.77 2.56 39.08
N GLN A 55 -8.33 1.44 39.57
CA GLN A 55 -8.67 0.29 38.74
C GLN A 55 -9.79 0.62 37.75
N ASN A 56 -10.82 1.34 38.21
CA ASN A 56 -11.89 1.80 37.35
C ASN A 56 -11.39 2.77 36.27
N ALA A 57 -10.48 3.69 36.61
CA ALA A 57 -9.87 4.60 35.64
C ALA A 57 -9.03 3.84 34.59
N TYR A 58 -8.28 2.82 35.00
CA TYR A 58 -7.52 1.96 34.08
C TYR A 58 -8.41 1.22 33.08
N GLU A 59 -9.50 0.61 33.55
CA GLU A 59 -10.42 -0.11 32.66
C GLU A 59 -11.13 0.84 31.68
N GLN A 60 -11.52 2.04 32.14
CA GLN A 60 -12.09 3.06 31.25
C GLN A 60 -11.08 3.53 30.20
N TYR A 61 -9.85 3.79 30.61
CA TYR A 61 -8.77 4.15 29.70
C TYR A 61 -8.53 3.07 28.65
N LYS A 62 -8.45 1.80 29.08
CA LYS A 62 -8.31 0.66 28.18
C LYS A 62 -9.39 0.61 27.11
N VAL A 63 -10.66 0.75 27.52
CA VAL A 63 -11.80 0.72 26.58
C VAL A 63 -11.70 1.87 25.58
N ASN A 64 -11.45 3.09 26.05
CA ASN A 64 -11.38 4.28 25.20
C ASN A 64 -10.19 4.19 24.22
N PHE A 65 -9.01 3.83 24.72
CA PHE A 65 -7.80 3.69 23.91
C PHE A 65 -7.96 2.62 22.84
N SER A 66 -8.47 1.44 23.22
CA SER A 66 -8.62 0.30 22.30
C SER A 66 -9.70 0.58 21.26
N SER A 67 -10.75 1.35 21.60
CA SER A 67 -11.74 1.82 20.62
C SER A 67 -11.10 2.68 19.53
N LEU A 68 -10.24 3.65 19.92
CA LEU A 68 -9.51 4.49 18.97
C LEU A 68 -8.56 3.66 18.07
N CYS A 69 -7.86 2.67 18.65
CA CYS A 69 -7.03 1.76 17.87
C CYS A 69 -7.85 0.95 16.85
N GLN A 70 -9.00 0.43 17.28
CA GLN A 70 -9.89 -0.33 16.41
C GLN A 70 -10.45 0.53 15.27
N GLU A 71 -10.88 1.76 15.56
CA GLU A 71 -11.33 2.70 14.53
C GLU A 71 -10.24 3.01 13.51
N LEU A 72 -9.00 3.25 13.96
CA LEU A 72 -7.86 3.44 13.07
C LEU A 72 -7.57 2.19 12.22
N CYS A 73 -7.67 1.01 12.82
CA CYS A 73 -7.49 -0.27 12.13
C CYS A 73 -8.53 -0.44 11.01
N GLU A 74 -9.81 -0.19 11.30
CA GLU A 74 -10.90 -0.27 10.33
C GLU A 74 -10.76 0.74 9.19
N VAL A 75 -10.36 1.97 9.50
CA VAL A 75 -10.06 3.00 8.49
C VAL A 75 -8.89 2.55 7.61
N GLY A 76 -7.79 2.06 8.21
CA GLY A 76 -6.62 1.63 7.45
C GLY A 76 -6.88 0.43 6.55
N LEU A 77 -7.76 -0.50 6.97
CA LEU A 77 -8.23 -1.60 6.11
C LEU A 77 -9.03 -1.10 4.92
N LYS A 78 -9.96 -0.16 5.13
CA LYS A 78 -10.72 0.46 4.02
C LYS A 78 -9.81 1.21 3.05
N GLU A 79 -8.81 1.93 3.56
CA GLU A 79 -7.83 2.60 2.71
C GLU A 79 -6.94 1.59 1.96
N TYR A 80 -6.62 0.44 2.56
CA TYR A 80 -5.93 -0.64 1.87
C TYR A 80 -6.74 -1.20 0.70
N ASP A 81 -8.03 -1.49 0.92
CA ASP A 81 -8.91 -1.98 -0.15
C ASP A 81 -9.02 -0.98 -1.30
N LYS A 82 -9.17 0.32 -1.00
CA LYS A 82 -9.18 1.37 -2.04
C LYS A 82 -7.89 1.38 -2.87
N ARG A 83 -6.72 1.19 -2.23
CA ARG A 83 -5.43 1.13 -2.95
C ARG A 83 -5.38 -0.06 -3.89
N LEU A 84 -5.88 -1.23 -3.45
CA LEU A 84 -5.95 -2.41 -4.31
C LEU A 84 -6.88 -2.20 -5.51
N ASP A 85 -8.01 -1.52 -5.31
CA ASP A 85 -8.93 -1.18 -6.39
C ASP A 85 -8.27 -0.26 -7.42
N GLU A 86 -7.56 0.78 -6.96
CA GLU A 86 -6.82 1.70 -7.85
C GLU A 86 -5.73 0.96 -8.64
N ILE A 87 -4.96 0.09 -7.99
CA ILE A 87 -3.97 -0.79 -8.64
C ILE A 87 -4.61 -1.69 -9.69
N ASN A 88 -5.79 -2.25 -9.39
CA ASN A 88 -6.50 -3.10 -10.32
C ASN A 88 -6.99 -2.32 -11.55
N LEU A 89 -7.59 -1.14 -11.35
CA LEU A 89 -8.05 -0.26 -12.44
C LEU A 89 -6.90 0.14 -13.36
N TYR A 90 -5.76 0.51 -12.79
CA TYR A 90 -4.53 0.78 -13.53
C TYR A 90 -4.10 -0.41 -14.40
N ASN A 91 -4.01 -1.60 -13.80
CA ASN A 91 -3.62 -2.81 -14.52
C ASN A 91 -4.58 -3.16 -15.65
N ILE A 92 -5.89 -2.98 -15.44
CA ILE A 92 -6.90 -3.18 -16.48
C ILE A 92 -6.63 -2.21 -17.65
N GLY A 93 -6.50 -0.91 -17.36
CA GLY A 93 -6.29 0.12 -18.39
C GLY A 93 -5.03 -0.12 -19.22
N VAL A 94 -3.90 -0.41 -18.57
CA VAL A 94 -2.62 -0.69 -19.26
C VAL A 94 -2.71 -1.95 -20.13
N ASN A 95 -3.31 -3.02 -19.62
CA ASN A 95 -3.43 -4.27 -20.37
C ASN A 95 -4.41 -4.16 -21.53
N GLU A 96 -5.52 -3.43 -21.35
CA GLU A 96 -6.48 -3.17 -22.42
C GLU A 96 -5.83 -2.36 -23.56
N GLY A 97 -5.12 -1.28 -23.25
CA GLY A 97 -4.37 -0.50 -24.23
C GLY A 97 -3.37 -1.36 -25.02
N LYS A 98 -2.56 -2.16 -24.31
CA LYS A 98 -1.60 -3.10 -24.93
C LYS A 98 -2.29 -4.10 -25.85
N ASN A 99 -3.41 -4.69 -25.41
CA ASN A 99 -4.16 -5.68 -26.18
C ASN A 99 -4.75 -5.08 -27.46
N ILE A 100 -5.31 -3.87 -27.38
CA ILE A 100 -5.88 -3.15 -28.53
C ILE A 100 -4.78 -2.89 -29.57
N SER A 101 -3.66 -2.28 -29.16
CA SER A 101 -2.54 -1.98 -30.06
C SER A 101 -1.92 -3.23 -30.66
N GLN A 102 -1.76 -4.30 -29.87
CA GLN A 102 -1.26 -5.57 -30.38
C GLN A 102 -2.19 -6.19 -31.43
N ASN A 103 -3.51 -6.14 -31.21
CA ASN A 103 -4.48 -6.67 -32.16
C ASN A 103 -4.51 -5.86 -33.46
N GLN A 104 -4.45 -4.54 -33.38
CA GLN A 104 -4.33 -3.67 -34.55
C GLN A 104 -3.05 -3.96 -35.34
N GLY A 105 -1.91 -4.07 -34.66
CA GLY A 105 -0.64 -4.41 -35.28
C GLY A 105 -0.68 -5.76 -36.00
N ARG A 106 -1.30 -6.79 -35.38
CA ARG A 106 -1.49 -8.10 -36.02
C ARG A 106 -2.33 -8.02 -37.29
N MET A 107 -3.42 -7.25 -37.28
CA MET A 107 -4.27 -7.08 -38.46
C MET A 107 -3.49 -6.44 -39.62
N ILE A 108 -2.73 -5.37 -39.33
CA ILE A 108 -1.91 -4.65 -40.32
C ILE A 108 -0.84 -5.58 -40.92
N VAL A 109 -0.12 -6.34 -40.08
CA VAL A 109 0.90 -7.28 -40.54
C VAL A 109 0.29 -8.38 -41.40
N ASN A 110 -0.87 -8.91 -41.03
CA ASN A 110 -1.56 -9.93 -41.81
C ASN A 110 -1.95 -9.43 -43.21
N GLU A 111 -2.38 -8.17 -43.33
CA GLU A 111 -2.71 -7.54 -44.62
C GLU A 111 -1.47 -7.45 -45.54
N VAL A 112 -0.32 -7.07 -44.99
CA VAL A 112 0.96 -7.05 -45.73
C VAL A 112 1.39 -8.45 -46.15
N LEU A 113 1.22 -9.46 -45.30
CA LEU A 113 1.54 -10.85 -45.64
C LEU A 113 0.65 -11.39 -46.77
N GLN A 114 -0.63 -11.05 -46.77
CA GLN A 114 -1.55 -11.39 -47.86
C GLN A 114 -1.13 -10.70 -49.16
N THR A 115 -0.84 -9.40 -49.11
CA THR A 115 -0.36 -8.64 -50.26
C THR A 115 0.94 -9.22 -50.82
N LYS A 116 1.89 -9.56 -49.94
CA LYS A 116 3.15 -10.22 -50.32
C LYS A 116 2.90 -11.51 -51.08
N ALA A 117 1.97 -12.34 -50.61
CA ALA A 117 1.64 -13.61 -51.27
C ALA A 117 1.10 -13.37 -52.69
N VAL A 118 0.21 -12.39 -52.87
CA VAL A 118 -0.33 -12.00 -54.19
C VAL A 118 0.78 -11.46 -55.10
N THR A 119 1.62 -10.55 -54.61
CA THR A 119 2.74 -9.98 -55.38
C THR A 119 3.71 -11.07 -55.85
N LEU A 120 4.02 -12.04 -54.99
CA LEU A 120 4.88 -13.18 -55.36
C LEU A 120 4.26 -14.07 -56.43
N VAL A 121 2.94 -14.27 -56.43
CA VAL A 121 2.23 -15.01 -57.48
C VAL A 121 2.33 -14.25 -58.81
N ASN A 122 2.12 -12.93 -58.80
CA ASN A 122 2.23 -12.09 -60.00
C ASN A 122 3.65 -12.12 -60.57
N ILE A 123 4.68 -12.00 -59.74
CA ILE A 123 6.08 -12.11 -60.16
C ILE A 123 6.36 -13.48 -60.78
N LYS A 124 5.89 -14.58 -60.17
CA LYS A 124 6.05 -15.93 -60.73
C LYS A 124 5.40 -16.07 -62.11
N GLN A 125 4.24 -15.45 -62.33
CA GLN A 125 3.57 -15.46 -63.63
C GLN A 125 4.37 -14.68 -64.68
N LEU A 126 4.93 -13.53 -64.32
CA LEU A 126 5.83 -12.76 -65.19
C LEU A 126 7.09 -13.57 -65.56
N LEU A 127 7.73 -14.22 -64.58
CA LEU A 127 8.90 -15.06 -64.79
C LEU A 127 8.63 -16.26 -65.72
N LYS A 128 7.43 -16.84 -65.69
CA LYS A 128 7.08 -17.93 -66.63
C LYS A 128 7.07 -17.46 -68.09
N LYS A 129 6.69 -16.20 -68.36
CA LYS A 129 6.68 -15.63 -69.71
C LYS A 129 8.08 -15.40 -70.28
N LEU A 130 9.11 -15.38 -69.43
CA LEU A 130 10.51 -15.25 -69.82
C LEU A 130 11.17 -16.56 -70.28
N VAL A 131 10.49 -17.71 -70.15
CA VAL A 131 11.05 -19.04 -70.49
C VAL A 131 10.93 -19.34 -72.00
N GLU A 132 10.17 -18.53 -72.75
CA GLU A 132 9.99 -18.64 -74.19
C GLU A 132 10.97 -17.71 -74.95
N ASP A 133 11.21 -17.96 -76.24
CA ASP A 133 12.06 -17.10 -77.09
C ASP A 133 11.31 -15.78 -77.36
N ILE A 134 11.43 -14.81 -76.45
CA ILE A 134 10.68 -13.54 -76.45
C ILE A 134 11.48 -12.39 -77.07
N ASP A 135 10.77 -11.51 -77.79
CA ASP A 135 11.35 -10.31 -78.37
C ASP A 135 11.74 -9.26 -77.31
N ALA A 136 12.57 -8.30 -77.73
CA ALA A 136 13.09 -7.25 -76.86
C ALA A 136 11.97 -6.36 -76.27
N ALA A 137 10.88 -6.14 -77.00
CA ALA A 137 9.75 -5.34 -76.54
C ALA A 137 8.99 -6.03 -75.39
N THR A 138 8.80 -7.35 -75.49
CA THR A 138 8.16 -8.18 -74.46
C THR A 138 9.03 -8.26 -73.21
N LEU A 139 10.35 -8.36 -73.36
CA LEU A 139 11.30 -8.31 -72.25
C LEU A 139 11.26 -6.97 -71.49
N GLU A 140 11.17 -5.86 -72.21
CA GLU A 140 11.08 -4.52 -71.63
C GLU A 140 9.78 -4.31 -70.84
N ASP A 141 8.63 -4.73 -71.40
CA ASP A 141 7.32 -4.69 -70.72
C ASP A 141 7.31 -5.53 -69.42
N ILE A 142 7.88 -6.74 -69.45
CA ILE A 142 7.97 -7.60 -68.25
C ILE A 142 8.85 -6.95 -67.18
N THR A 143 9.99 -6.38 -67.58
CA THR A 143 10.92 -5.71 -66.66
C THR A 143 10.25 -4.49 -66.00
N GLN A 144 9.53 -3.70 -66.78
CA GLN A 144 8.80 -2.54 -66.27
C GLN A 144 7.70 -2.95 -65.27
N LYS A 145 6.92 -3.99 -65.56
CA LYS A 145 5.90 -4.52 -64.64
C LYS A 145 6.51 -5.08 -63.35
N ALA A 146 7.64 -5.76 -63.45
CA ALA A 146 8.34 -6.27 -62.27
C ALA A 146 8.86 -5.13 -61.37
N GLN A 147 9.40 -4.06 -61.97
CA GLN A 147 9.81 -2.86 -61.24
C GLN A 147 8.62 -2.18 -60.56
N GLN A 148 7.49 -2.02 -61.26
CA GLN A 148 6.26 -1.46 -60.69
C GLN A 148 5.77 -2.26 -59.48
N LEU A 149 5.67 -3.59 -59.60
CA LEU A 149 5.28 -4.46 -58.48
C LEU A 149 6.22 -4.35 -57.29
N SER A 150 7.54 -4.24 -57.55
CA SER A 150 8.53 -4.03 -56.49
C SER A 150 8.35 -2.68 -55.81
N GLN A 151 8.08 -1.62 -56.57
CA GLN A 151 7.92 -0.28 -56.04
C GLN A 151 6.61 -0.15 -55.24
N GLU A 152 5.50 -0.69 -55.75
CA GLU A 152 4.22 -0.76 -55.05
C GLU A 152 4.35 -1.51 -53.72
N PHE A 153 5.00 -2.68 -53.74
CA PHE A 153 5.19 -3.46 -52.51
C PHE A 153 6.09 -2.72 -51.51
N ASN A 154 7.16 -2.08 -51.95
CA ASN A 154 8.03 -1.27 -51.08
C ASN A 154 7.26 -0.09 -50.45
N ASN A 155 6.38 0.55 -51.21
CA ASN A 155 5.53 1.62 -50.69
C ASN A 155 4.60 1.09 -49.59
N ILE A 156 3.95 -0.05 -49.81
CA ILE A 156 3.08 -0.70 -48.81
C ILE A 156 3.85 -1.05 -47.53
N VAL A 157 5.07 -1.60 -47.67
CA VAL A 157 5.94 -1.89 -46.52
C VAL A 157 6.27 -0.62 -45.75
N THR A 158 6.63 0.45 -46.45
CA THR A 158 6.98 1.74 -45.83
C THR A 158 5.78 2.37 -45.12
N GLU A 159 4.62 2.42 -45.76
CA GLU A 159 3.38 2.90 -45.15
C GLU A 159 2.96 2.09 -43.93
N THR A 160 3.11 0.77 -44.00
CA THR A 160 2.81 -0.13 -42.89
C THR A 160 3.75 0.11 -41.72
N TRP A 161 5.04 0.26 -41.97
CA TRP A 161 6.01 0.60 -40.93
C TRP A 161 5.64 1.89 -40.22
N THR A 162 5.25 2.93 -40.97
CA THR A 162 4.79 4.20 -40.41
C THR A 162 3.54 4.02 -39.55
N LYS A 163 2.53 3.27 -40.03
CA LYS A 163 1.31 2.99 -39.25
C LYS A 163 1.61 2.27 -37.94
N LEU A 164 2.46 1.24 -37.97
CA LEU A 164 2.87 0.50 -36.77
C LEU A 164 3.64 1.40 -35.79
N MET A 165 4.50 2.28 -36.31
CA MET A 165 5.22 3.25 -35.49
C MET A 165 4.25 4.23 -34.81
N THR A 166 3.26 4.75 -35.53
CA THR A 166 2.23 5.62 -34.94
C THR A 166 1.47 4.92 -33.82
N ILE A 167 1.04 3.67 -34.02
CA ILE A 167 0.35 2.88 -32.97
C ILE A 167 1.23 2.73 -31.72
N GLU A 168 2.53 2.47 -31.91
CA GLU A 168 3.46 2.32 -30.78
C GLU A 168 3.67 3.63 -30.03
N VAL A 169 3.82 4.75 -30.74
CA VAL A 169 3.95 6.08 -30.15
C VAL A 169 2.68 6.45 -29.38
N ASP A 170 1.51 6.27 -29.99
CA ASP A 170 0.22 6.56 -29.35
C ASP A 170 0.01 5.71 -28.09
N LEU A 171 0.36 4.41 -28.14
CA LEU A 171 0.30 3.53 -26.97
C LEU A 171 1.26 4.00 -25.87
N HIS A 172 2.48 4.37 -26.23
CA HIS A 172 3.47 4.84 -25.28
C HIS A 172 3.00 6.11 -24.57
N GLU A 173 2.50 7.10 -25.31
CA GLU A 173 1.95 8.34 -24.76
C GLU A 173 0.78 8.06 -23.81
N GLN A 174 -0.18 7.22 -24.22
CA GLN A 174 -1.32 6.85 -23.35
C GLN A 174 -0.89 6.15 -22.07
N ILE A 175 0.09 5.24 -22.15
CA ILE A 175 0.62 4.57 -20.96
C ILE A 175 1.34 5.56 -20.04
N GLN A 176 2.08 6.53 -20.59
CA GLN A 176 2.71 7.58 -19.78
C GLN A 176 1.66 8.44 -19.06
N ASP A 177 0.59 8.84 -19.74
CA ASP A 177 -0.50 9.62 -19.14
C ASP A 177 -1.20 8.83 -18.02
N ILE A 178 -1.52 7.56 -18.25
CA ILE A 178 -2.12 6.67 -17.24
C ILE A 178 -1.18 6.49 -16.05
N ASN A 179 0.12 6.30 -16.29
CA ASN A 179 1.12 6.17 -15.24
C ASN A 179 1.16 7.43 -14.35
N GLU A 180 1.13 8.61 -14.95
CA GLU A 180 1.18 9.86 -14.19
C GLU A 180 -0.08 10.06 -13.34
N ILE A 181 -1.26 9.84 -13.92
CA ILE A 181 -2.53 9.91 -13.18
C ILE A 181 -2.52 8.93 -12.01
N PHE A 182 -2.11 7.69 -12.25
CA PHE A 182 -2.06 6.67 -11.22
C PHE A 182 -1.09 7.04 -10.09
N ARG A 183 0.10 7.57 -10.41
CA ARG A 183 1.08 8.01 -9.41
C ARG A 183 0.54 9.10 -8.51
N ILE A 184 -0.15 10.07 -9.11
CA ILE A 184 -0.80 11.16 -8.36
C ILE A 184 -1.86 10.56 -7.43
N ASN A 185 -2.77 9.75 -7.97
CA ASN A 185 -3.85 9.15 -7.21
C ASN A 185 -3.35 8.34 -6.00
N ILE A 186 -2.42 7.40 -6.22
CA ILE A 186 -1.88 6.57 -5.14
C ILE A 186 -1.10 7.39 -4.10
N SER A 187 -0.36 8.41 -4.54
CA SER A 187 0.35 9.30 -3.61
C SER A 187 -0.62 10.10 -2.75
N ASP A 188 -1.68 10.65 -3.35
CA ASP A 188 -2.71 11.42 -2.65
C ASP A 188 -3.50 10.53 -1.66
N MET A 189 -3.82 9.30 -2.04
CA MET A 189 -4.47 8.32 -1.16
C MET A 189 -3.61 8.00 0.07
N ILE A 190 -2.30 7.79 -0.12
CA ILE A 190 -1.37 7.53 0.98
C ILE A 190 -1.24 8.76 1.89
N GLU A 191 -1.03 9.96 1.33
CA GLU A 191 -0.87 11.18 2.15
C GLU A 191 -2.16 11.55 2.91
N SER A 192 -3.33 11.35 2.28
CA SER A 192 -4.62 11.48 2.94
C SER A 192 -4.75 10.53 4.13
N PHE A 193 -4.46 9.24 3.93
CA PHE A 193 -4.50 8.25 5.01
C PHE A 193 -3.49 8.57 6.12
N LEU A 194 -2.26 8.95 5.79
CA LEU A 194 -1.25 9.35 6.78
C LEU A 194 -1.69 10.54 7.61
N THR A 195 -2.41 11.50 7.02
CA THR A 195 -2.99 12.64 7.72
C THR A 195 -4.07 12.18 8.70
N THR A 196 -4.96 11.28 8.27
CA THR A 196 -5.97 10.67 9.16
C THR A 196 -5.32 9.89 10.30
N ALA A 197 -4.32 9.06 10.01
CA ALA A 197 -3.60 8.26 11.01
C ALA A 197 -2.93 9.13 12.07
N ARG A 198 -2.23 10.20 11.67
CA ARG A 198 -1.66 11.20 12.60
C ARG A 198 -2.72 11.80 13.53
N GLY A 199 -3.93 12.03 13.00
CA GLY A 199 -5.08 12.48 13.79
C GLY A 199 -5.49 11.48 14.87
N TYR A 200 -5.50 10.18 14.58
CA TYR A 200 -5.75 9.13 15.58
C TYR A 200 -4.60 9.01 16.59
N PHE A 201 -3.34 9.03 16.15
CA PHE A 201 -2.20 8.99 17.08
C PHE A 201 -2.16 10.20 18.01
N SER A 202 -2.55 11.38 17.53
CA SER A 202 -2.74 12.56 18.39
C SER A 202 -3.81 12.30 19.46
N GLN A 203 -4.95 11.71 19.09
CA GLN A 203 -5.99 11.33 20.04
C GLN A 203 -5.53 10.27 21.04
N LEU A 204 -4.74 9.28 20.62
CA LEU A 204 -4.16 8.27 21.52
C LEU A 204 -3.23 8.90 22.56
N ARG A 205 -2.35 9.84 22.15
CA ARG A 205 -1.50 10.59 23.10
C ARG A 205 -2.33 11.44 24.06
N ASN A 206 -3.40 12.09 23.58
CA ASN A 206 -4.30 12.85 24.46
C ASN A 206 -5.02 11.95 25.46
N CYS A 207 -5.49 10.78 25.02
CA CYS A 207 -6.15 9.79 25.87
C CYS A 207 -5.20 9.29 26.97
N GLU A 208 -3.93 9.08 26.64
CA GLU A 208 -2.88 8.70 27.59
C GLU A 208 -2.56 9.84 28.58
N ALA A 209 -2.46 11.10 28.12
CA ALA A 209 -2.26 12.26 28.99
C ALA A 209 -3.44 12.47 29.97
N GLU A 210 -4.67 12.35 29.48
CA GLU A 210 -5.88 12.43 30.30
C GLU A 210 -5.92 11.32 31.37
N TYR A 211 -5.51 10.11 31.01
CA TYR A 211 -5.37 9.00 31.96
C TYR A 211 -4.31 9.31 33.03
N ASN A 212 -3.14 9.83 32.63
CA ASN A 212 -2.07 10.18 33.56
C ASN A 212 -2.54 11.22 34.59
N ASP A 213 -3.20 12.29 34.13
CA ASP A 213 -3.78 13.33 34.99
C ASP A 213 -4.86 12.77 35.93
N THR A 214 -5.69 11.86 35.42
CA THR A 214 -6.75 11.21 36.20
C THR A 214 -6.15 10.36 37.33
N ILE A 215 -5.16 9.53 37.04
CA ILE A 215 -4.47 8.70 38.04
C ILE A 215 -3.79 9.58 39.09
N ASN A 216 -3.11 10.66 38.67
CA ASN A 216 -2.51 11.61 39.60
C ASN A 216 -3.54 12.20 40.57
N GLY A 217 -4.67 12.69 40.04
CA GLY A 217 -5.75 13.24 40.85
C GLY A 217 -6.33 12.24 41.85
N LEU A 218 -6.58 11.00 41.40
CA LEU A 218 -7.12 9.93 42.24
C LEU A 218 -6.15 9.51 43.36
N ILE A 219 -4.86 9.41 43.05
CA ILE A 219 -3.85 9.05 44.06
C ILE A 219 -3.67 10.18 45.06
N LEU A 220 -3.58 11.44 44.62
CA LEU A 220 -3.48 12.58 45.54
C LEU A 220 -4.71 12.68 46.46
N TYR A 221 -5.91 12.43 45.92
CA TYR A 221 -7.13 12.36 46.72
C TYR A 221 -7.06 11.23 47.76
N TYR A 222 -6.65 10.03 47.35
CA TYR A 222 -6.47 8.89 48.23
C TYR A 222 -5.45 9.16 49.35
N LEU A 223 -4.30 9.75 49.01
CA LEU A 223 -3.26 10.14 49.97
C LEU A 223 -3.75 11.18 50.98
N SER A 224 -4.59 12.13 50.55
CA SER A 224 -5.16 13.14 51.45
C SER A 224 -6.08 12.58 52.54
N GLY A 225 -6.59 11.35 52.34
CA GLY A 225 -7.39 10.62 53.32
C GLY A 225 -6.59 10.07 54.51
N PHE A 226 -5.26 9.97 54.39
CA PHE A 226 -4.39 9.56 55.49
C PHE A 226 -4.06 10.78 56.36
N GLY A 227 -4.37 10.70 57.66
CA GLY A 227 -3.94 11.72 58.62
C GLY A 227 -2.41 11.72 58.79
N GLU A 228 -1.85 12.82 59.30
CA GLU A 228 -0.38 13.00 59.48
C GLU A 228 0.30 11.85 60.27
N ASP A 229 -0.46 11.14 61.12
CA ASP A 229 0.02 10.03 61.96
C ASP A 229 -0.22 8.63 61.36
N GLN A 230 -0.94 8.49 60.25
CA GLN A 230 -1.21 7.19 59.62
C GLN A 230 -0.10 6.82 58.63
N LYS A 231 0.56 5.68 58.90
CA LYS A 231 1.58 5.14 58.02
C LYS A 231 0.96 4.54 56.77
N LEU A 232 1.43 4.99 55.61
CA LEU A 232 1.06 4.44 54.31
C LEU A 232 1.39 2.93 54.26
N PRO A 233 0.54 2.10 53.64
CA PRO A 233 0.87 0.70 53.37
C PRO A 233 2.23 0.55 52.68
N ARG A 234 3.03 -0.45 53.09
CA ARG A 234 4.40 -0.66 52.60
C ARG A 234 4.52 -0.75 51.08
N HIS A 235 3.50 -1.28 50.41
CA HIS A 235 3.49 -1.43 48.95
C HIS A 235 3.33 -0.08 48.21
N LEU A 236 2.80 0.95 48.88
CA LEU A 236 2.61 2.28 48.32
C LEU A 236 3.79 3.23 48.58
N LEU A 237 4.68 2.91 49.53
CA LEU A 237 5.82 3.78 49.85
C LEU A 237 6.72 4.01 48.63
N ASN A 238 7.04 2.95 47.88
CA ASN A 238 7.86 3.08 46.67
C ASN A 238 7.11 3.72 45.49
N LEU A 239 5.80 3.94 45.62
CA LEU A 239 4.94 4.41 44.55
C LEU A 239 4.61 5.90 44.71
N CYS A 240 4.31 6.31 45.94
CA CYS A 240 3.78 7.62 46.26
C CYS A 240 3.99 8.05 47.73
N GLU A 241 5.13 7.72 48.34
CA GLU A 241 5.49 8.17 49.70
C GLU A 241 5.44 9.70 49.84
N ASP A 242 5.90 10.41 48.82
CA ASP A 242 5.75 11.85 48.70
C ASP A 242 5.34 12.27 47.29
N LYS A 243 5.08 13.56 47.13
CA LYS A 243 4.67 14.15 45.85
C LYS A 243 5.77 14.04 44.79
N GLU A 244 7.04 14.04 45.18
CA GLU A 244 8.15 13.96 44.22
C GLU A 244 8.27 12.55 43.63
N MET A 245 8.15 11.52 44.47
CA MET A 245 8.17 10.11 44.07
C MET A 245 6.96 9.77 43.17
N LEU A 246 5.76 10.25 43.54
CA LEU A 246 4.57 10.08 42.71
C LEU A 246 4.76 10.71 41.33
N ASN A 247 5.20 11.97 41.27
CA ASN A 247 5.45 12.66 40.00
C ASN A 247 6.51 11.94 39.16
N TYR A 248 7.58 11.44 39.79
CA TYR A 248 8.62 10.67 39.10
C TYR A 248 8.07 9.39 38.46
N ASN A 249 7.30 8.60 39.21
CA ASN A 249 6.71 7.36 38.71
C ASN A 249 5.67 7.60 37.62
N LEU A 250 4.81 8.62 37.78
CA LEU A 250 3.83 9.04 36.77
C LEU A 250 4.50 9.47 35.48
N ASN A 251 5.53 10.31 35.56
CA ASN A 251 6.26 10.78 34.38
C ASN A 251 6.96 9.63 33.65
N ASN A 252 7.59 8.71 34.39
CA ASN A 252 8.23 7.54 33.77
C ASN A 252 7.22 6.64 33.03
N SER A 253 6.06 6.39 33.64
CA SER A 253 4.97 5.62 33.03
C SER A 253 4.45 6.32 31.78
N HIS A 254 4.18 7.63 31.88
CA HIS A 254 3.74 8.49 30.78
C HIS A 254 4.69 8.46 29.59
N GLU A 255 5.98 8.76 29.82
CA GLU A 255 7.00 8.77 28.78
C GLU A 255 7.14 7.40 28.09
N ARG A 256 7.04 6.31 28.85
CA ARG A 256 7.10 4.94 28.32
C ARG A 256 5.90 4.64 27.42
N HIS A 257 4.69 5.04 27.81
CA HIS A 257 3.50 4.86 26.99
C HIS A 257 3.58 5.68 25.69
N LEU A 258 3.99 6.96 25.77
CA LEU A 258 4.19 7.80 24.60
C LEU A 258 5.21 7.22 23.62
N GLN A 259 6.32 6.65 24.11
CA GLN A 259 7.31 5.98 23.27
C GLN A 259 6.73 4.80 22.48
N VAL A 260 5.83 4.02 23.09
CA VAL A 260 5.17 2.90 22.41
C VAL A 260 4.21 3.41 21.32
N ILE A 261 3.45 4.47 21.61
CA ILE A 261 2.56 5.11 20.63
C ILE A 261 3.37 5.67 19.45
N ASP A 262 4.44 6.42 19.73
CA ASP A 262 5.31 7.04 18.72
C ASP A 262 6.00 5.98 17.85
N ALA A 263 6.54 4.92 18.46
CA ALA A 263 7.16 3.82 17.72
C ALA A 263 6.16 3.14 16.77
N ARG A 264 4.89 3.01 17.18
CA ARG A 264 3.85 2.44 16.34
C ARG A 264 3.50 3.38 15.18
N GLU A 265 3.38 4.68 15.43
CA GLU A 265 3.15 5.68 14.39
C GLU A 265 4.28 5.69 13.37
N ASP A 266 5.53 5.77 13.83
CA ASP A 266 6.72 5.79 12.98
C ASP A 266 6.81 4.54 12.10
N SER A 267 6.51 3.35 12.66
CA SER A 267 6.45 2.11 11.89
C SER A 267 5.43 2.21 10.75
N MET A 268 4.21 2.68 11.02
CA MET A 268 3.17 2.84 10.00
C MET A 268 3.61 3.81 8.90
N VAL A 269 4.07 5.00 9.30
CA VAL A 269 4.45 6.08 8.39
C VAL A 269 5.60 5.64 7.49
N ASN A 270 6.64 5.03 8.07
CA ASN A 270 7.81 4.59 7.31
C ASN A 270 7.46 3.46 6.34
N ARG A 271 6.64 2.49 6.76
CA ARG A 271 6.27 1.36 5.89
C ARG A 271 5.43 1.82 4.70
N LEU A 272 4.46 2.71 4.91
CA LEU A 272 3.63 3.25 3.81
C LEU A 272 4.46 4.11 2.84
N ARG A 273 5.37 4.94 3.36
CA ARG A 273 6.25 5.76 2.52
C ARG A 273 7.24 4.93 1.71
N ASN A 274 7.84 3.91 2.33
CA ASN A 274 8.74 3.00 1.64
C ASN A 274 8.00 2.21 0.56
N TRP A 275 6.81 1.68 0.88
CA TRP A 275 5.96 1.01 -0.10
C TRP A 275 5.63 1.92 -1.28
N LEU A 276 5.19 3.16 -1.04
CA LEU A 276 4.88 4.12 -2.10
C LEU A 276 6.09 4.41 -2.98
N LYS A 277 7.26 4.59 -2.36
CA LYS A 277 8.52 4.84 -3.07
C LYS A 277 8.90 3.66 -3.96
N GLU A 278 8.92 2.45 -3.41
CA GLU A 278 9.24 1.23 -4.14
C GLU A 278 8.28 1.02 -5.31
N TYR A 279 6.98 1.20 -5.09
CA TYR A 279 5.95 1.06 -6.12
C TYR A 279 6.13 2.08 -7.26
N ASN A 280 6.44 3.34 -6.94
CA ASN A 280 6.71 4.37 -7.95
C ASN A 280 7.99 4.11 -8.76
N GLU A 281 9.01 3.51 -8.13
CA GLU A 281 10.22 3.06 -8.84
C GLU A 281 9.91 1.92 -9.81
N GLU A 282 9.05 0.97 -9.44
CA GLU A 282 8.60 -0.11 -10.32
C GLU A 282 7.81 0.40 -11.52
N LEU A 283 6.92 1.39 -11.33
CA LEU A 283 6.19 2.05 -12.43
C LEU A 283 7.09 2.81 -13.41
N SER A 284 8.32 3.14 -13.00
CA SER A 284 9.28 3.89 -13.84
C SER A 284 10.12 2.98 -14.75
N ARG A 285 10.03 1.66 -14.56
CA ARG A 285 10.78 0.65 -15.34
C ARG A 285 9.96 0.12 -16.50
#